data_AF-A0A524D5I4-F1
#
_entry.id   AF-A0A524D5I4-F1
#
_cell.length_a   1.000
_cell.length_b   1.000
_cell.length_c   1.000
_cell.angle_alpha   90.00
_cell.angle_beta   90.00
_cell.angle_gamma   90.00
#
_symmetry.space_group_name_H-M   'P 1'
#
loop_
_entity.id
_entity.type
_entity.pdbx_description
1 polymer ?
#
loop_
_entity_poly.entity_id
_entity_poly.type
_entity_poly.pdbx_seq_one_letter_code
_entity_poly.pdbx_strand_id
1 'polypeptide(L)' 'MRTCVRCGTHQAIIRKYGLNMCRRCFRETAETLGFRKYG' A
#
# COMPACT_ATOMS: atom_id res chain seq x y z
N MET A 1 -8.37 -9.67 11.50
CA MET A 1 -8.88 -8.95 10.31
C MET A 1 -7.71 -8.47 9.49
N ARG A 2 -7.67 -8.77 8.18
CA ARG A 2 -6.61 -8.29 7.28
C ARG A 2 -7.17 -7.15 6.46
N THR A 3 -6.91 -5.93 6.90
CA THR A 3 -7.43 -4.70 6.31
C THR A 3 -6.28 -3.80 5.90
N CYS A 4 -6.51 -2.98 4.88
CA CYS A 4 -5.62 -1.87 4.59
C CYS A 4 -5.53 -0.95 5.81
N VAL A 5 -4.31 -0.65 6.25
CA VAL A 5 -4.06 0.24 7.39
C VAL A 5 -4.60 1.67 7.20
N ARG A 6 -4.83 2.08 5.95
CA ARG A 6 -5.37 3.41 5.59
C ARG A 6 -6.89 3.43 5.44
N CYS A 7 -7.43 2.54 4.62
CA CYS A 7 -8.83 2.61 4.18
C CYS A 7 -9.71 1.45 4.67
N GLY A 8 -9.17 0.52 5.46
CA GLY A 8 -9.96 -0.59 6.00
C GLY A 8 -10.39 -1.65 4.97
N THR A 9 -10.07 -1.48 3.69
CA THR A 9 -10.48 -2.46 2.66
C THR A 9 -9.79 -3.81 2.85
N HIS A 10 -10.49 -4.88 2.50
CA HIS A 10 -9.96 -6.24 2.47
C HIS A 10 -9.37 -6.62 1.10
N GLN A 11 -9.59 -5.80 0.07
CA GLN A 11 -9.25 -6.11 -1.31
C GLN A 11 -7.90 -5.53 -1.73
N ALA A 12 -7.17 -6.29 -2.56
CA ALA A 12 -5.90 -5.86 -3.19
C ALA A 12 -4.87 -5.28 -2.21
N ILE A 13 -4.71 -5.91 -1.03
CA ILE A 13 -3.75 -5.52 0.00
C ILE A 13 -2.34 -6.00 -0.38
N ILE A 14 -1.43 -5.06 -0.54
CA ILE A 14 0.01 -5.27 -0.67
C ILE A 14 0.57 -5.53 0.73
N ARG A 15 1.08 -6.76 0.93
CA ARG A 15 1.67 -7.21 2.21
C ARG A 15 3.19 -7.30 2.18
N LYS A 16 3.78 -7.07 1.00
CA LYS A 16 5.23 -7.09 0.83
C LYS A 16 5.85 -5.99 1.69
N TYR A 17 7.02 -6.26 2.26
CA TYR A 17 7.76 -5.31 3.10
C TYR A 17 6.97 -4.82 4.34
N GLY A 18 5.94 -5.54 4.79
CA GLY A 18 5.14 -5.17 5.97
C GLY A 18 4.17 -4.00 5.75
N LEU A 19 3.96 -3.55 4.50
CA LEU A 19 3.17 -2.36 4.18
C LEU A 19 1.68 -2.46 4.58
N ASN A 20 1.08 -3.65 4.51
CA ASN A 20 -0.33 -3.92 4.82
C ASN A 20 -1.30 -2.87 4.25
N MET A 21 -1.06 -2.44 3.01
CA MET A 21 -1.77 -1.32 2.39
C MET A 21 -2.36 -1.74 1.05
N CYS A 22 -3.57 -1.29 0.72
CA CYS A 22 -4.15 -1.61 -0.58
C CYS A 22 -3.43 -0.89 -1.73
N ARG A 23 -3.49 -1.45 -2.94
CA ARG A 23 -2.81 -0.89 -4.12
C ARG A 23 -3.15 0.58 -4.42
N ARG A 24 -4.34 1.05 -4.04
CA ARG A 24 -4.79 2.44 -4.23
C ARG A 24 -4.04 3.37 -3.28
N CYS A 25 -4.16 3.11 -1.98
CA CYS A 25 -3.46 3.87 -0.95
C CYS A 25 -1.94 3.79 -1.12
N PHE A 26 -1.41 2.64 -1.55
CA PHE A 26 0.01 2.49 -1.82
C PHE A 26 0.49 3.41 -2.94
N ARG A 27 -0.27 3.61 -4.03
CA ARG A 27 0.13 4.55 -5.10
C ARG A 27 0.15 6.00 -4.62
N GLU A 28 -0.77 6.39 -3.74
CA GLU A 28 -0.82 7.74 -3.15
C GLU A 28 0.35 7.99 -2.19
N THR A 29 0.84 6.94 -1.52
CA THR A 29 1.95 7.05 -0.55
C THR A 29 3.29 6.54 -1.07
N ALA A 30 3.35 5.98 -2.28
CA ALA A 30 4.57 5.42 -2.84
C ALA A 30 5.69 6.47 -2.88
N GLU A 31 5.37 7.70 -3.31
CA GLU A 31 6.32 8.80 -3.40
C GLU A 31 6.84 9.22 -2.02
N THR A 32 5.96 9.31 -1.01
CA THR A 32 6.35 9.70 0.36
C THR A 32 7.09 8.60 1.12
N LEU A 33 6.80 7.34 0.79
CA LEU A 33 7.52 6.17 1.29
C LEU A 33 8.90 5.98 0.62
N GLY A 34 9.25 6.82 -0.35
CA GLY A 34 10.53 6.76 -1.06
C GLY A 34 10.58 5.69 -2.16
N PHE A 35 9.46 5.10 -2.55
CA PHE A 35 9.40 4.24 -3.72
C PHE A 35 9.51 5.10 -4.98
N ARG A 36 10.59 4.91 -5.72
CA ARG A 36 10.77 5.51 -7.04
C ARG A 36 10.47 4.49 -8.12
N LYS A 37 9.74 4.92 -9.16
CA LYS A 37 9.54 4.12 -10.36
C LYS A 37 10.79 4.22 -11.20
N TYR A 38 11.63 3.20 -11.16
CA TYR A 38 12.69 3.01 -12.13
C TYR A 38 12.06 2.34 -13.34
N GLY A 39 11.99 3.08 -14.45
CA GLY A 39 11.46 2.62 -15.73
C GLY A 39 12.40 1.65 -16.42
#